data_AF-A0A4U8Z2U5-F1
#
_entry.id   AF-A0A4U8Z2U5-F1
#
_cell.length_a   1.000
_cell.length_b   1.000
_cell.length_c   1.000
_cell.angle_alpha   90.00
_cell.angle_beta   90.00
_cell.angle_gamma   90.00
#
_symmetry.space_group_name_H-M   'P 1'
#
loop_
_entity.id
_entity.type
_entity.pdbx_description
1 polymer ?
#
loop_
_entity_poly.entity_id
_entity_poly.type
_entity_poly.pdbx_seq_one_letter_code
_entity_poly.pdbx_strand_id
1 'polypeptide(L)'
;MTEFGVRYLEIVTSPAALSINRLIIAEAARLPDIAERYWQLGPGRSRDFLTDFFDRQIERGRLQMPDSRRAADHFLEMLSGTLRFQCLIGVRTSPDKSEIEEIAVAAVAQFFVGCARR
;
A
#
# COMPACT_ATOMS: atom_id res chain seq x y z
N MET A 1 6.06 10.81 4.76
CA MET A 1 5.08 9.71 4.73
C MET A 1 3.88 10.03 3.86
N THR A 2 3.30 11.23 3.94
CA THR A 2 2.23 11.67 3.02
C THR A 2 2.62 11.55 1.55
N GLU A 3 3.80 12.07 1.17
CA GLU A 3 4.29 11.96 -0.21
C GLU A 3 4.44 10.50 -0.68
N PHE A 4 4.88 9.60 0.21
CA PHE A 4 4.89 8.17 -0.08
C PHE A 4 3.47 7.64 -0.32
N GLY A 5 2.51 8.00 0.53
CA GLY A 5 1.11 7.60 0.40
C GLY A 5 0.50 8.07 -0.93
N VAL A 6 0.77 9.32 -1.32
CA VAL A 6 0.35 9.89 -2.62
C VAL A 6 0.90 9.08 -3.77
N ARG A 7 2.23 8.90 -3.83
CA ARG A 7 2.87 8.13 -4.92
C ARG A 7 2.39 6.68 -4.96
N TYR A 8 2.20 6.06 -3.80
CA TYR A 8 1.69 4.70 -3.70
C TYR A 8 0.29 4.60 -4.29
N LEU A 9 -0.63 5.50 -3.89
CA LEU A 9 -2.00 5.56 -4.39
C LEU A 9 -2.04 5.79 -5.91
N GLU A 10 -1.30 6.77 -6.42
CA GLU A 10 -1.19 7.04 -7.86
C GLU A 10 -0.84 5.78 -8.65
N ILE A 11 0.12 4.99 -8.15
CA ILE A 11 0.55 3.74 -8.80
C ILE A 11 -0.54 2.68 -8.69
N VAL A 12 -1.01 2.35 -7.48
CA VAL A 12 -1.90 1.19 -7.28
C VAL A 12 -3.31 1.39 -7.78
N THR A 13 -3.75 2.65 -7.97
CA THR A 13 -5.01 2.98 -8.62
C THR A 13 -4.86 3.37 -10.08
N SER A 14 -3.66 3.30 -10.67
CA SER A 14 -3.48 3.60 -12.09
C SER A 14 -4.20 2.57 -12.98
N PRO A 15 -4.76 2.97 -14.14
CA PRO A 15 -5.41 2.03 -15.06
C PRO A 15 -4.51 0.86 -15.48
N ALA A 16 -3.21 1.11 -15.66
CA ALA A 16 -2.23 0.08 -16.02
C ALA A 16 -2.02 -0.93 -14.89
N ALA A 17 -1.81 -0.47 -13.65
CA ALA A 17 -1.62 -1.37 -12.50
C ALA A 17 -2.87 -2.20 -12.22
N LEU A 18 -4.07 -1.58 -12.30
CA LEU A 18 -5.34 -2.27 -12.13
C LEU A 18 -5.56 -3.35 -13.21
N SER A 19 -5.21 -3.06 -14.47
CA SER A 19 -5.34 -4.02 -15.57
C SER A 19 -4.39 -5.21 -15.41
N ILE A 20 -3.14 -4.96 -15.03
CA ILE A 20 -2.18 -6.04 -14.72
C ILE A 20 -2.66 -6.86 -13.52
N ASN A 21 -3.16 -6.22 -12.47
CA ASN A 21 -3.65 -6.94 -11.29
C ASN A 21 -4.81 -7.90 -11.64
N ARG A 22 -5.77 -7.44 -12.45
CA ARG A 22 -6.87 -8.30 -12.95
C ARG A 22 -6.35 -9.49 -13.74
N LEU A 23 -5.39 -9.25 -14.65
CA LEU A 23 -4.78 -10.32 -15.45
C LEU A 23 -4.09 -11.35 -14.56
N ILE A 24 -3.29 -10.90 -13.59
CA ILE A 24 -2.59 -11.80 -12.66
C ILE A 24 -3.61 -12.61 -11.85
N ILE A 25 -4.67 -11.99 -11.32
CA ILE A 25 -5.72 -12.70 -10.57
C ILE A 25 -6.40 -13.76 -11.45
N ALA A 26 -6.69 -13.45 -12.71
CA ALA A 26 -7.33 -14.38 -13.64
C ALA A 26 -6.43 -15.58 -13.99
N GLU A 27 -5.12 -15.37 -14.09
CA GLU A 27 -4.18 -16.36 -14.60
C GLU A 27 -3.40 -17.10 -13.51
N ALA A 28 -3.39 -16.61 -12.26
CA ALA A 28 -2.58 -17.15 -11.16
C ALA A 28 -2.85 -18.64 -10.86
N ALA A 29 -4.09 -19.09 -10.99
CA ALA A 29 -4.45 -20.50 -10.79
C ALA A 29 -3.85 -21.43 -11.85
N ARG A 30 -3.60 -20.91 -13.06
CA ARG A 30 -3.07 -21.67 -14.20
C ARG A 30 -1.55 -21.54 -14.32
N LEU A 31 -1.01 -20.40 -13.92
CA LEU A 31 0.41 -20.03 -14.07
C LEU A 31 0.97 -19.49 -12.74
N PRO A 32 1.18 -20.32 -11.72
CA PRO A 32 1.53 -19.85 -10.36
C PRO A 32 2.78 -18.96 -10.32
N ASP A 33 3.79 -19.25 -11.15
CA ASP A 33 5.05 -18.48 -11.23
C ASP A 33 4.84 -17.00 -11.55
N ILE A 34 3.78 -16.64 -12.29
CA ILE A 34 3.52 -15.22 -12.62
C ILE A 34 3.05 -14.45 -11.39
N ALA A 35 2.31 -15.09 -10.49
CA ALA A 35 1.80 -14.47 -9.27
C ALA A 35 2.96 -14.17 -8.31
N GLU A 36 3.89 -15.10 -8.17
CA GLU A 36 5.11 -14.90 -7.38
C GLU A 36 5.95 -13.76 -7.95
N ARG A 37 6.22 -13.76 -9.26
CA ARG A 37 6.97 -12.67 -9.91
C ARG A 37 6.26 -11.33 -9.77
N TYR A 38 4.93 -11.29 -9.92
CA TYR A 38 4.14 -10.09 -9.71
C TYR A 38 4.28 -9.56 -8.29
N TRP A 39 4.22 -10.44 -7.28
CA TRP A 39 4.41 -10.06 -5.89
C TRP A 39 5.81 -9.47 -5.65
N GLN A 40 6.86 -10.18 -6.06
CA GLN A 40 8.25 -9.78 -5.83
C GLN A 40 8.63 -8.48 -6.56
N LEU A 41 8.12 -8.28 -7.78
CA LEU A 41 8.48 -7.12 -8.59
C LEU A 41 7.53 -5.92 -8.39
N GLY A 42 6.35 -6.14 -7.81
CA GLY A 42 5.31 -5.13 -7.63
C GLY A 42 4.93 -4.93 -6.16
N PRO A 43 3.76 -5.42 -5.68
CA PRO A 43 3.22 -5.08 -4.36
C PRO A 43 4.10 -5.44 -3.15
N GLY A 44 5.03 -6.39 -3.28
CA GLY A 44 5.97 -6.74 -2.21
C GLY A 44 6.99 -5.63 -1.94
N ARG A 45 7.40 -4.90 -2.98
CA ARG A 45 8.46 -3.87 -2.85
C ARG A 45 8.07 -2.70 -1.96
N SER A 46 6.81 -2.27 -1.99
CA SER A 46 6.33 -1.20 -1.11
C SER A 46 6.29 -1.66 0.35
N ARG A 47 5.99 -2.94 0.60
CA ARG A 47 6.01 -3.55 1.95
C ARG A 47 7.43 -3.61 2.50
N ASP A 48 8.38 -4.09 1.69
CA ASP A 48 9.78 -4.18 2.09
C ASP A 48 10.36 -2.78 2.38
N PHE A 49 10.10 -1.81 1.49
CA PHE A 49 10.52 -0.42 1.70
C PHE A 49 10.00 0.18 3.01
N LEU A 50 8.72 -0.07 3.34
CA LEU A 50 8.11 0.43 4.57
C LEU A 50 8.62 -0.29 5.80
N THR A 51 8.84 -1.61 5.72
CA THR A 51 9.43 -2.42 6.80
C THR A 51 10.79 -1.83 7.17
N ASP A 52 11.67 -1.67 6.18
CA ASP A 52 13.00 -1.08 6.36
C ASP A 52 12.94 0.37 6.91
N PHE A 53 11.95 1.15 6.48
CA PHE A 53 11.76 2.51 6.98
C PHE A 53 11.35 2.51 8.46
N PHE A 54 10.41 1.66 8.85
CA PHE A 54 9.93 1.54 10.22
C PHE A 54 11.02 0.99 11.14
N ASP A 55 11.77 -0.03 10.73
CA ASP A 55 12.91 -0.57 11.49
C ASP A 55 13.91 0.54 11.83
N ARG A 56 14.32 1.34 10.84
CA ARG A 56 15.21 2.49 11.07
C ARG A 56 14.63 3.54 12.02
N GLN A 57 13.31 3.73 12.06
CA GLN A 57 12.70 4.67 13.00
C GLN A 57 12.60 4.08 14.42
N ILE A 58 12.38 2.78 14.54
CA ILE A 58 12.38 2.04 15.81
C ILE A 58 13.78 2.06 16.43
N GLU A 59 14.83 1.79 15.65
CA GLU A 59 16.23 1.89 16.07
C GLU A 59 16.58 3.30 16.58
N ARG A 60 15.98 4.33 15.99
CA ARG A 60 16.14 5.74 16.41
C ARG A 60 15.24 6.13 17.59
N GLY A 61 14.46 5.21 18.14
CA GLY A 61 13.53 5.44 19.25
C GLY A 61 12.34 6.35 18.92
N ARG A 62 12.07 6.59 17.63
CA ARG A 62 11.00 7.50 17.16
C ARG A 62 9.65 6.81 17.03
N LEU A 63 9.65 5.50 16.75
CA LEU A 63 8.47 4.67 16.67
C LEU A 63 8.59 3.51 17.64
N GLN A 64 7.45 3.04 18.15
CA GLN A 64 7.37 1.82 18.93
C GLN A 64 6.32 0.91 18.29
N MET A 65 6.78 -0.10 17.58
CA MET A 65 5.95 -1.09 16.90
C MET A 65 6.52 -2.48 17.19
N PRO A 66 5.71 -3.45 17.65
CA PRO A 66 6.21 -4.80 17.93
C PRO A 66 6.67 -5.58 16.69
N ASP A 67 6.08 -5.28 15.53
CA ASP A 67 6.35 -5.96 14.25
C ASP A 67 6.23 -4.94 13.11
N SER A 68 7.37 -4.51 12.57
CA SER A 68 7.46 -3.49 11.52
C SER A 68 6.87 -3.98 10.19
N ARG A 69 7.00 -5.27 9.87
CA ARG A 69 6.44 -5.86 8.66
C ARG A 69 4.92 -5.88 8.70
N ARG A 70 4.33 -6.33 9.81
CA ARG A 70 2.87 -6.24 10.00
C ARG A 70 2.38 -4.79 10.01
N ALA A 71 3.14 -3.88 10.60
CA ALA A 71 2.81 -2.46 10.58
C ALA A 71 2.81 -1.90 9.14
N ALA A 72 3.74 -2.32 8.29
CA ALA A 72 3.77 -1.97 6.87
C ALA A 72 2.54 -2.48 6.12
N ASP A 73 2.15 -3.74 6.33
CA ASP A 73 0.93 -4.31 5.75
C ASP A 73 -0.32 -3.51 6.17
N HIS A 74 -0.48 -3.27 7.47
CA HIS A 74 -1.61 -2.48 7.98
C HIS A 74 -1.65 -1.06 7.39
N PHE A 75 -0.49 -0.40 7.27
CA PHE A 75 -0.42 0.94 6.71
C PHE A 75 -0.84 0.98 5.24
N LEU A 76 -0.40 0.03 4.41
CA LEU A 76 -0.75 -0.04 3.00
C LEU A 76 -2.24 -0.37 2.77
N GLU A 77 -2.81 -1.24 3.59
CA GLU A 77 -4.24 -1.55 3.54
C GLU A 77 -5.09 -0.37 4.05
N MET A 78 -4.64 0.36 5.08
CA MET A 78 -5.29 1.59 5.52
C MET A 78 -5.26 2.68 4.44
N LEU A 79 -4.14 2.80 3.70
CA LEU A 79 -4.02 3.74 2.59
C LEU A 79 -4.99 3.44 1.45
N SER A 80 -5.15 2.16 1.08
CA SER A 80 -5.71 1.82 -0.23
C SER A 80 -6.80 0.74 -0.27
N GLY A 81 -7.02 -0.02 0.80
CA GLY A 81 -7.77 -1.29 0.77
C GLY A 81 -9.11 -1.23 0.03
N THR A 82 -10.09 -0.51 0.58
CA THR A 82 -11.43 -0.37 -0.03
C THR A 82 -11.39 0.38 -1.36
N LEU A 83 -10.64 1.50 -1.43
CA LEU A 83 -10.49 2.31 -2.64
C LEU A 83 -10.00 1.48 -3.82
N ARG A 84 -8.87 0.80 -3.64
CA ARG A 84 -8.21 -0.03 -4.66
C ARG A 84 -9.11 -1.20 -5.05
N PHE A 85 -9.79 -1.83 -4.10
CA PHE A 85 -10.76 -2.89 -4.38
C PHE A 85 -11.89 -2.38 -5.30
N GLN A 86 -12.50 -1.23 -4.97
CA GLN A 86 -13.55 -0.63 -5.78
C GLN A 86 -13.08 -0.32 -7.21
N CYS A 87 -11.86 0.24 -7.35
CA CYS A 87 -11.25 0.46 -8.66
C CYS A 87 -10.99 -0.85 -9.42
N LEU A 88 -10.52 -1.90 -8.74
CA LEU A 88 -10.26 -3.21 -9.33
C LEU A 88 -11.53 -3.85 -9.88
N ILE A 89 -12.63 -3.82 -9.14
CA ILE A 89 -13.89 -4.43 -9.60
C ILE A 89 -14.71 -3.52 -10.53
N GLY A 90 -14.24 -2.29 -10.79
CA GLY A 90 -14.85 -1.38 -11.76
C GLY A 90 -16.11 -0.67 -11.26
N VAL A 91 -16.43 -0.74 -9.97
CA VAL A 91 -17.55 0.03 -9.37
C VAL A 91 -17.16 1.49 -9.10
N ARG A 92 -15.90 1.83 -9.31
CA ARG A 92 -15.32 3.16 -9.09
C ARG A 92 -14.19 3.43 -10.08
N THR A 93 -14.08 4.66 -10.54
CA THR A 93 -12.93 5.13 -11.33
C THR A 93 -11.71 5.42 -10.45
N SER A 94 -10.53 5.54 -11.04
CA SER A 94 -9.35 6.00 -10.29
C SER A 94 -9.59 7.37 -9.65
N PRO A 95 -9.15 7.59 -8.40
CA PRO A 95 -9.25 8.88 -7.74
C PRO A 95 -8.41 9.93 -8.48
N ASP A 96 -8.82 11.19 -8.40
CA ASP A 96 -8.01 12.30 -8.89
C ASP A 96 -6.91 12.67 -7.88
N LYS A 97 -6.06 13.65 -8.25
CA LYS A 97 -4.93 14.05 -7.42
C LYS A 97 -5.35 14.63 -6.06
N SER A 98 -6.42 15.42 -6.02
CA SER A 98 -6.89 16.05 -4.78
C SER A 98 -7.37 14.98 -3.81
N GLU A 99 -8.16 14.03 -4.30
CA GLU A 99 -8.65 12.91 -3.51
C GLU A 99 -7.51 12.02 -3.01
N ILE A 100 -6.51 11.73 -3.85
CA ILE A 100 -5.31 10.98 -3.44
C ILE A 100 -4.59 11.68 -2.29
N GLU A 101 -4.40 13.00 -2.38
CA GLU A 101 -3.74 13.78 -1.33
C GLU A 101 -4.52 13.75 -0.01
N GLU A 102 -5.83 13.94 -0.06
CA GLU A 102 -6.71 13.87 1.11
C GLU A 102 -6.64 12.51 1.81
N ILE A 103 -6.74 11.42 1.04
CA ILE A 103 -6.66 10.05 1.56
C ILE A 103 -5.29 9.79 2.19
N ALA A 104 -4.20 10.19 1.51
CA ALA A 104 -2.85 9.99 2.01
C ALA A 104 -2.60 10.74 3.32
N VAL A 105 -3.05 12.00 3.43
CA VAL A 105 -2.94 12.80 4.66
C VAL A 105 -3.69 12.14 5.80
N ALA A 106 -4.95 11.76 5.56
CA ALA A 106 -5.81 11.16 6.57
C ALA A 106 -5.24 9.82 7.08
N ALA A 107 -4.86 8.91 6.18
CA ALA A 107 -4.33 7.60 6.54
C ALA A 107 -2.99 7.71 7.30
N VAL A 108 -2.10 8.62 6.89
CA VAL A 108 -0.83 8.86 7.60
C VAL A 108 -1.08 9.37 9.01
N ALA A 109 -1.96 10.35 9.17
CA ALA A 109 -2.29 10.89 10.49
C ALA A 109 -2.87 9.80 11.40
N GLN A 110 -3.87 9.05 10.92
CA GLN A 110 -4.52 7.97 11.68
C GLN A 110 -3.55 6.87 12.09
N PHE A 111 -2.70 6.42 11.16
CA PHE A 111 -1.74 5.36 11.42
C PHE A 111 -0.74 5.76 12.52
N PHE A 112 -0.16 6.96 12.44
CA PHE A 112 0.82 7.39 13.44
C PHE A 112 0.22 7.78 14.78
N VAL A 113 -1.05 8.21 14.84
CA VAL A 113 -1.77 8.35 16.12
C VAL A 113 -1.84 7.00 16.85
N GLY A 114 -2.11 5.90 16.12
CA GLY A 114 -2.14 4.55 16.69
C GLY A 114 -0.78 3.99 17.11
N CYS A 115 0.32 4.55 16.58
CA CYS A 115 1.69 4.10 16.83
C CYS A 115 2.46 5.03 17.79
N ALA A 116 1.86 6.15 18.20
CA ALA A 116 2.46 7.07 19.15
C ALA A 116 2.54 6.41 20.54
N ARG A 117 3.71 6.53 21.16
CA ARG A 117 4.01 6.00 22.49
C ARG A 117 3.04 6.62 23.51
N ARG A 118 2.36 5.79 24.30
CA ARG A 118 1.69 6.25 25.53
C ARG A 118 2.71 6.45 26.63
#